data_AF-A0A2N5K1B6-F1
#
_entry.id   AF-A0A2N5K1B6-F1
#
_cell.length_a   1.000
_cell.length_b   1.000
_cell.length_c   1.000
_cell.angle_alpha   90.00
_cell.angle_beta   90.00
_cell.angle_gamma   90.00
#
_symmetry.space_group_name_H-M   'P 1'
#
loop_
_entity.id
_entity.type
_entity.pdbx_description
1 polymer ?
#
loop_
_entity_poly.entity_id
_entity_poly.type
_entity_poly.pdbx_seq_one_letter_code
_entity_poly.pdbx_strand_id
1 'polypeptide(L)'
;MCSRSSALGLMPQTQPRLDVALHHMLQHSPRTRALAYFGGAVLINSMCGVATRSHAALPFPMQAGMTHMLALPAGTAFTLIFTRLCAEDQDRWAMLFTRRAARRGWYGAAAALGATAITNGLPLLLGWTRLTPGWQDVSSSQLIGSLLIITVMNTAIVWNEELVFRGYGFDTLTAALGQPAAIGLSATLFALTHTGPPISLAEYTLFGLTLTA
;
A
#
# COMPACT_ATOMS: atom_id res chain seq x y z
N MET A 1 -49.26 -13.69 39.27
CA MET A 1 -49.12 -12.47 40.07
C MET A 1 -47.65 -12.25 40.41
N CYS A 2 -46.96 -11.42 39.64
CA CYS A 2 -45.74 -10.75 40.07
C CYS A 2 -45.73 -9.40 39.34
N SER A 3 -46.41 -8.44 39.94
CA SER A 3 -46.47 -7.05 39.49
C SER A 3 -45.12 -6.41 39.84
N ARG A 4 -44.32 -6.07 38.83
CA ARG A 4 -43.18 -5.16 39.00
C ARG A 4 -43.45 -3.89 38.21
N SER A 5 -43.50 -2.85 39.02
CA SER A 5 -43.88 -1.48 38.72
C SER A 5 -42.96 -0.83 37.69
N SER A 6 -43.58 -0.27 36.66
CA SER A 6 -42.99 0.57 35.64
C SER A 6 -42.62 1.93 36.24
N ALA A 7 -41.39 2.06 36.73
CA ALA A 7 -40.77 3.36 36.97
C ALA A 7 -39.71 3.58 35.88
N LEU A 8 -40.18 3.85 34.65
CA LEU A 8 -39.38 4.37 33.54
C LEU A 8 -39.01 5.82 33.87
N GLY A 9 -38.02 5.99 34.74
CA GLY A 9 -37.32 7.25 34.88
C GLY A 9 -36.68 7.59 33.54
N LEU A 10 -37.06 8.73 32.97
CA LEU A 10 -36.41 9.37 31.83
C LEU A 10 -34.94 9.65 32.21
N MET A 11 -34.07 8.66 32.04
CA MET A 11 -32.64 8.92 32.10
C MET A 11 -32.29 9.83 30.93
N PRO A 12 -31.56 10.94 31.18
CA PRO A 12 -31.13 11.82 30.10
C PRO A 12 -30.31 10.98 29.13
N GLN A 13 -30.77 10.90 27.87
CA GLN A 13 -29.99 10.32 26.78
C GLN A 13 -28.73 11.17 26.62
N THR A 14 -27.67 10.81 27.33
CA THR A 14 -26.34 11.34 27.05
C THR A 14 -25.99 10.90 25.65
N GLN A 15 -25.91 11.84 24.71
CA GLN A 15 -25.48 11.56 23.36
C GLN A 15 -24.23 10.68 23.41
N PRO A 16 -24.20 9.56 22.67
CA PRO A 16 -23.02 8.72 22.64
C PRO A 16 -21.84 9.60 22.22
N ARG A 17 -20.75 9.54 22.99
CA ARG A 17 -19.56 10.31 22.67
C ARG A 17 -19.12 9.95 21.25
N LEU A 18 -18.79 10.97 20.44
CA LEU A 18 -18.51 10.84 19.01
C LEU A 18 -17.43 9.79 18.71
N ASP A 19 -16.45 9.64 19.59
CA ASP A 19 -15.38 8.64 19.53
C ASP A 19 -15.91 7.20 19.59
N VAL A 20 -16.85 6.92 20.49
CA VAL A 20 -17.49 5.60 20.63
C VAL A 20 -18.31 5.27 19.38
N ALA A 21 -19.07 6.25 18.88
CA ALA A 21 -19.87 6.08 17.66
C ALA A 21 -18.97 5.82 16.44
N LEU A 22 -17.89 6.59 16.28
CA LEU A 22 -16.95 6.42 15.17
C LEU A 22 -16.23 5.06 15.25
N HIS A 23 -15.76 4.68 16.44
CA HIS A 23 -15.11 3.38 16.64
C HIS A 23 -16.07 2.24 16.26
N HIS A 24 -17.30 2.29 16.77
CA HIS A 24 -18.32 1.29 16.43
C HIS A 24 -18.61 1.25 14.92
N MET A 25 -18.71 2.40 14.25
CA MET A 25 -18.91 2.46 12.79
C MET A 25 -17.74 1.84 12.03
N LEU A 26 -16.49 2.16 12.39
CA LEU A 26 -15.30 1.61 11.73
C LEU A 26 -15.19 0.09 11.93
N GLN A 27 -15.60 -0.43 13.09
CA GLN A 27 -15.60 -1.87 13.35
C GLN A 27 -16.66 -2.61 12.52
N HIS A 28 -17.89 -2.09 12.45
CA HIS A 28 -19.03 -2.84 11.90
C HIS A 28 -19.35 -2.51 10.44
N SER A 29 -18.77 -1.46 9.86
CA SER A 29 -19.02 -1.05 8.47
C SER A 29 -17.74 -1.15 7.63
N PRO A 30 -17.59 -2.20 6.79
CA PRO A 30 -16.45 -2.33 5.88
C PRO A 30 -16.30 -1.12 4.94
N ARG A 31 -17.42 -0.52 4.50
CA ARG A 31 -17.41 0.68 3.64
C ARG A 31 -16.81 1.89 4.35
N THR A 32 -17.23 2.14 5.59
CA THR A 32 -16.70 3.25 6.39
C THR A 32 -15.22 3.04 6.67
N ARG A 33 -14.82 1.80 6.97
CA ARG A 33 -13.43 1.42 7.21
C ARG A 33 -12.56 1.61 5.96
N ALA A 34 -13.00 1.12 4.80
CA ALA A 34 -12.30 1.30 3.54
C ALA A 34 -12.15 2.79 3.19
N LEU A 35 -13.22 3.59 3.29
CA LEU A 35 -13.18 5.02 3.02
C LEU A 35 -12.18 5.74 3.95
N ALA A 36 -12.25 5.45 5.25
CA ALA A 36 -11.35 6.05 6.24
C ALA A 36 -9.89 5.64 6.01
N TYR A 37 -9.65 4.37 5.65
CA TYR A 37 -8.31 3.86 5.39
C TYR A 37 -7.69 4.49 4.14
N PHE A 38 -8.37 4.48 2.99
CA PHE A 38 -7.86 5.10 1.77
C PHE A 38 -7.69 6.62 1.94
N GLY A 39 -8.65 7.30 2.58
CA GLY A 39 -8.54 8.72 2.89
C GLY A 39 -7.33 9.05 3.77
N GLY A 40 -7.08 8.24 4.80
CA GLY A 40 -5.90 8.38 5.65
C GLY A 40 -4.59 8.10 4.92
N ALA A 41 -4.54 7.06 4.06
CA ALA A 41 -3.37 6.76 3.25
C ALA A 41 -3.02 7.90 2.28
N VAL A 42 -4.03 8.48 1.61
CA VAL A 42 -3.85 9.67 0.75
C VAL A 42 -3.34 10.86 1.55
N LEU A 43 -3.88 11.10 2.74
CA LEU A 43 -3.44 12.19 3.61
C LEU A 43 -1.98 12.02 4.04
N ILE A 44 -1.59 10.82 4.49
CA ILE A 44 -0.20 10.50 4.86
C ILE A 44 0.73 10.77 3.68
N ASN A 45 0.42 10.22 2.51
CA ASN A 45 1.25 10.41 1.32
C ASN A 45 1.34 11.89 0.91
N SER A 46 0.23 12.63 0.98
CA SER A 46 0.20 14.06 0.67
C SER A 46 1.04 14.89 1.63
N MET A 47 0.96 14.60 2.94
CA MET A 47 1.77 15.27 3.96
C MET A 47 3.27 14.99 3.77
N CYS A 48 3.65 13.74 3.50
CA CYS A 48 5.02 13.38 3.20
C CYS A 48 5.50 14.04 1.90
N GLY A 49 4.66 14.10 0.87
CA GLY A 49 4.95 14.78 -0.38
C GLY A 49 5.18 16.29 -0.19
N VAL A 50 4.43 16.94 0.71
CA VAL A 50 4.69 18.34 1.10
C VAL A 50 6.05 18.47 1.79
N ALA A 51 6.38 17.57 2.71
CA ALA A 51 7.65 17.58 3.44
C ALA A 51 8.87 17.37 2.52
N THR A 52 8.72 16.65 1.42
CA THR A 52 9.79 16.42 0.43
C THR A 52 9.85 17.49 -0.68
N ARG A 53 8.95 18.49 -0.69
CA ARG A 53 8.96 19.56 -1.73
C ARG A 53 10.25 20.36 -1.77
N SER A 54 10.91 20.54 -0.63
CA SER A 54 12.23 21.20 -0.55
C SER A 54 13.31 20.49 -1.38
N HIS A 55 13.05 19.24 -1.79
CA HIS A 55 13.92 18.41 -2.61
C HIS A 55 13.40 18.24 -4.04
N ALA A 56 12.55 19.16 -4.54
CA ALA A 56 11.97 19.10 -5.89
C ALA A 56 13.00 19.13 -7.03
N ALA A 57 14.25 19.51 -6.75
CA ALA A 57 15.36 19.45 -7.72
C ALA A 57 15.92 18.03 -7.91
N LEU A 58 15.58 17.07 -7.04
CA LEU A 58 16.00 15.68 -7.21
C LEU A 58 15.26 15.02 -8.38
N PRO A 59 15.88 14.04 -9.05
CA PRO A 59 15.19 13.20 -10.02
C PRO A 59 13.93 12.57 -9.41
N PHE A 60 12.86 12.46 -10.21
CA PHE A 60 11.57 11.92 -9.78
C PHE A 60 11.67 10.61 -8.98
N PRO A 61 12.47 9.58 -9.36
CA PRO A 61 12.58 8.35 -8.59
C PRO A 61 13.12 8.55 -7.17
N MET A 62 14.05 9.50 -6.98
CA MET A 62 14.59 9.83 -5.66
C MET A 62 13.57 10.58 -4.81
N GLN A 63 12.83 11.51 -5.42
CA GLN A 63 11.76 12.25 -4.73
C GLN A 63 10.64 11.30 -4.29
N ALA A 64 10.21 10.37 -5.15
CA ALA A 64 9.25 9.33 -4.82
C ALA A 64 9.78 8.43 -3.70
N GLY A 65 11.02 7.94 -3.82
CA GLY A 65 11.69 7.14 -2.79
C GLY A 65 11.72 7.83 -1.43
N MET A 66 12.09 9.10 -1.36
CA MET A 66 12.10 9.87 -0.11
C MET A 66 10.69 10.04 0.47
N THR A 67 9.69 10.30 -0.37
CA THR A 67 8.30 10.47 0.06
C THR A 67 7.79 9.18 0.70
N HIS A 68 8.04 8.02 0.07
CA HIS A 68 7.63 6.73 0.62
C HIS A 68 8.45 6.33 1.85
N MET A 69 9.74 6.67 1.92
CA MET A 69 10.54 6.45 3.13
C MET A 69 9.97 7.20 4.33
N LEU A 70 9.53 8.46 4.15
CA LEU A 70 8.87 9.22 5.19
C LEU A 70 7.47 8.67 5.52
N ALA A 71 6.73 8.21 4.52
CA ALA A 71 5.39 7.66 4.69
C ALA A 71 5.41 6.27 5.35
N LEU A 72 6.47 5.49 5.20
CA LEU A 72 6.56 4.10 5.67
C LEU A 72 6.18 3.89 7.15
N PRO A 73 6.78 4.60 8.13
CA PRO A 73 6.40 4.42 9.53
C PRO A 73 4.94 4.82 9.79
N ALA A 74 4.48 5.94 9.20
CA ALA A 74 3.12 6.44 9.38
C ALA A 74 2.08 5.50 8.75
N GLY A 75 2.31 5.06 7.52
CA GLY A 75 1.47 4.10 6.81
C GLY A 75 1.39 2.77 7.55
N THR A 76 2.52 2.23 8.00
CA THR A 76 2.56 0.98 8.78
C THR A 76 1.80 1.11 10.09
N ALA A 77 2.04 2.17 10.87
CA ALA A 77 1.34 2.41 12.13
C ALA A 77 -0.17 2.59 11.91
N PHE A 78 -0.56 3.30 10.85
CA PHE A 78 -1.94 3.51 10.47
C PHE A 78 -2.63 2.19 10.10
N THR A 79 -1.99 1.33 9.30
CA THR A 79 -2.49 -0.02 9.00
C THR A 79 -2.59 -0.89 10.25
N LEU A 80 -1.64 -0.79 11.18
CA LEU A 80 -1.69 -1.52 12.46
C LEU A 80 -2.87 -1.09 13.34
N ILE A 81 -3.21 0.20 13.35
CA ILE A 81 -4.39 0.70 14.08
C ILE A 81 -5.66 0.10 13.47
N PHE A 82 -5.77 0.09 12.15
CA PHE A 82 -6.94 -0.40 11.44
C PHE A 82 -7.11 -1.92 11.53
N THR A 83 -6.02 -2.67 11.40
CA THR A 83 -6.05 -4.14 11.59
C THR A 83 -6.52 -4.53 12.98
N ARG A 84 -6.28 -3.69 14.00
CA ARG A 84 -6.74 -3.94 15.37
C ARG A 84 -8.24 -3.70 15.59
N LEU A 85 -8.95 -3.10 14.64
CA LEU A 85 -10.38 -2.81 14.79
C LEU A 85 -11.24 -4.08 14.84
N CYS A 86 -10.88 -5.12 14.08
CA CYS A 86 -11.64 -6.37 13.96
C CYS A 86 -10.71 -7.58 14.11
N ALA A 87 -11.18 -8.66 14.74
CA ALA A 87 -10.37 -9.86 14.96
C ALA A 87 -9.93 -10.51 13.63
N GLU A 88 -10.82 -10.53 12.64
CA GLU A 88 -10.56 -11.10 11.32
C GLU A 88 -9.41 -10.37 10.60
N ASP A 89 -9.33 -9.05 10.76
CA ASP A 89 -8.27 -8.23 10.17
C ASP A 89 -6.92 -8.49 10.88
N GLN A 90 -6.92 -8.69 12.20
CA GLN A 90 -5.74 -9.07 12.97
C GLN A 90 -5.20 -10.44 12.54
N ASP A 91 -6.09 -11.42 12.36
CA ASP A 91 -5.72 -12.78 11.93
C ASP A 91 -5.08 -12.76 10.53
N ARG A 92 -5.67 -11.99 9.60
CA ARG A 92 -5.09 -11.78 8.26
C ARG A 92 -3.72 -11.14 8.31
N TRP A 93 -3.55 -10.13 9.15
CA TRP A 93 -2.26 -9.47 9.33
C TRP A 93 -1.20 -10.42 9.90
N ALA A 94 -1.58 -11.24 10.89
CA ALA A 94 -0.68 -12.23 11.48
C ALA A 94 -0.19 -13.26 10.45
N MET A 95 -1.00 -13.60 9.44
CA MET A 95 -0.60 -14.53 8.39
C MET A 95 0.60 -14.04 7.56
N LEU A 96 0.84 -12.72 7.48
CA LEU A 96 1.97 -12.13 6.74
C LEU A 96 3.34 -12.54 7.33
N PHE A 97 3.38 -12.85 8.63
CA PHE A 97 4.61 -13.23 9.34
C PHE A 97 4.82 -14.73 9.43
N THR A 98 4.08 -15.51 8.63
CA THR A 98 4.22 -16.97 8.59
C THR A 98 5.34 -17.40 7.64
N ARG A 99 5.94 -18.58 7.90
CA ARG A 99 6.91 -19.19 6.97
C ARG A 99 6.35 -19.40 5.57
N ARG A 100 5.03 -19.62 5.46
CA ARG A 100 4.34 -19.78 4.18
C ARG A 100 4.31 -18.46 3.41
N ALA A 101 4.02 -17.35 4.09
CA ALA A 101 4.10 -16.01 3.51
C ALA A 101 5.53 -15.69 3.06
N ALA A 102 6.54 -15.96 3.90
CA ALA A 102 7.95 -15.78 3.53
C ALA A 102 8.33 -16.59 2.27
N ARG A 103 7.87 -17.84 2.15
CA ARG A 103 8.11 -18.67 0.95
C ARG A 103 7.44 -18.11 -0.29
N ARG A 104 6.20 -17.61 -0.17
CA ARG A 104 5.50 -16.90 -1.27
C ARG A 104 6.25 -15.64 -1.68
N GLY A 105 6.77 -14.89 -0.70
CA GLY A 105 7.64 -13.74 -0.94
C GLY A 105 8.86 -14.12 -1.78
N TRP A 106 9.53 -15.24 -1.47
CA TRP A 106 10.65 -15.74 -2.28
C TRP A 106 10.26 -16.13 -3.71
N TYR A 107 9.10 -16.76 -3.91
CA TYR A 107 8.61 -17.04 -5.26
C TYR A 107 8.32 -15.76 -6.04
N GLY A 108 7.73 -14.76 -5.38
CA GLY A 108 7.52 -13.43 -5.97
C GLY A 108 8.83 -12.77 -6.35
N ALA A 109 9.83 -12.78 -5.46
CA ALA A 109 11.16 -12.24 -5.73
C ALA A 109 11.85 -12.96 -6.91
N ALA A 110 11.78 -14.30 -6.95
CA ALA A 110 12.34 -15.08 -8.05
C ALA A 110 11.64 -14.77 -9.38
N ALA A 111 10.31 -14.66 -9.38
CA ALA A 111 9.54 -14.28 -10.56
C ALA A 111 9.88 -12.86 -11.04
N ALA A 112 10.02 -11.90 -10.12
CA ALA A 112 10.43 -10.53 -10.43
C ALA A 112 11.83 -10.49 -11.06
N LEU A 113 12.81 -11.21 -10.47
CA LEU A 113 14.15 -11.33 -11.04
C LEU A 113 14.14 -11.96 -12.43
N GLY A 114 13.34 -13.02 -12.62
CA GLY A 114 13.14 -13.64 -13.93
C GLY A 114 12.56 -12.67 -14.95
N ALA A 115 11.52 -11.92 -14.57
CA ALA A 115 10.92 -10.90 -15.43
C ALA A 115 11.93 -9.81 -15.79
N THR A 116 12.69 -9.28 -14.82
CA THR A 116 13.75 -8.29 -15.06
C THR A 116 14.83 -8.83 -15.99
N ALA A 117 15.25 -10.09 -15.79
CA ALA A 117 16.24 -10.73 -16.65
C ALA A 117 15.73 -10.90 -18.09
N ILE A 118 14.44 -11.21 -18.28
CA ILE A 118 13.85 -11.29 -19.62
C ILE A 118 13.73 -9.90 -20.24
N THR A 119 13.16 -8.92 -19.54
CA THR A 119 12.88 -7.60 -20.10
C THR A 119 14.14 -6.79 -20.40
N ASN A 120 15.22 -6.97 -19.62
CA ASN A 120 16.47 -6.26 -19.83
C ASN A 120 17.52 -7.12 -20.54
N GLY A 121 17.58 -8.41 -20.22
CA GLY A 121 18.58 -9.34 -20.76
C GLY A 121 18.28 -9.79 -22.18
N LEU A 122 17.01 -10.05 -22.54
CA LEU A 122 16.68 -10.49 -23.90
C LEU A 122 17.00 -9.41 -24.94
N PRO A 123 16.61 -8.12 -24.77
CA PRO A 123 17.02 -7.07 -25.71
C PRO A 123 18.54 -6.91 -25.82
N LEU A 124 19.26 -7.10 -24.70
CA LEU A 124 20.72 -7.05 -24.70
C LEU A 124 21.32 -8.22 -25.50
N LEU A 125 20.83 -9.44 -25.29
CA LEU A 125 21.27 -10.65 -26.00
C LEU A 125 20.96 -10.58 -27.49
N LEU A 126 19.84 -9.97 -27.87
CA LEU A 126 19.44 -9.75 -29.27
C LEU A 126 20.14 -8.54 -29.91
N GLY A 127 20.95 -7.80 -29.16
CA GLY A 127 21.63 -6.59 -29.63
C GLY A 127 20.69 -5.41 -29.91
N TRP A 128 19.45 -5.46 -29.44
CA TRP A 128 18.47 -4.37 -29.54
C TRP A 128 18.83 -3.20 -28.62
N THR A 129 19.49 -3.50 -27.50
CA THR A 129 20.03 -2.51 -26.57
C THR A 129 21.51 -2.75 -26.36
N ARG A 130 22.22 -1.69 -25.95
CA ARG A 130 23.64 -1.76 -25.57
C ARG A 130 23.78 -1.26 -24.14
N LEU A 131 24.60 -1.95 -23.35
CA LEU A 131 25.00 -1.45 -22.04
C LEU A 131 25.97 -0.29 -22.25
N THR A 132 25.56 0.92 -21.87
CA THR A 132 26.48 2.05 -21.73
C THR A 132 27.09 1.94 -20.33
N PRO A 133 28.41 1.73 -20.19
CA PRO A 133 29.02 1.46 -18.90
C PRO A 133 29.21 2.75 -18.08
N GLY A 134 28.12 3.34 -17.61
CA GLY A 134 28.16 4.50 -16.71
C GLY A 134 28.70 4.20 -15.31
N TRP A 135 28.98 2.93 -15.02
CA TRP A 135 29.52 2.47 -13.74
C TRP A 135 31.05 2.28 -13.74
N GLN A 136 31.71 2.42 -14.89
CA GLN A 136 33.18 2.26 -14.99
C GLN A 136 33.93 3.43 -14.34
N ASP A 137 33.32 4.61 -14.33
CA ASP A 137 33.92 5.85 -13.79
C ASP A 137 33.55 6.10 -12.32
N VAL A 138 32.81 5.19 -11.68
CA VAL A 138 32.45 5.30 -10.25
C VAL A 138 33.17 4.25 -9.43
N SER A 139 33.56 4.64 -8.21
CA SER A 139 34.18 3.68 -7.28
C SER A 139 33.18 2.58 -6.87
N SER A 140 33.69 1.39 -6.54
CA SER A 140 32.84 0.28 -6.07
C SER A 140 32.03 0.65 -4.83
N SER A 141 32.58 1.49 -3.93
CA SER A 141 31.87 1.97 -2.75
C SER A 141 30.69 2.88 -3.09
N GLN A 142 30.85 3.79 -4.07
CA GLN A 142 29.75 4.63 -4.56
C GLN A 142 28.67 3.81 -5.26
N LEU A 143 29.06 2.79 -6.03
CA LEU A 143 28.12 1.87 -6.68
C LEU A 143 27.30 1.10 -5.63
N ILE A 144 27.98 0.48 -4.66
CA ILE A 144 27.33 -0.27 -3.58
C ILE A 144 26.41 0.65 -2.76
N GLY A 145 26.88 1.85 -2.42
CA GLY A 145 26.09 2.84 -1.70
C GLY A 145 24.82 3.23 -2.46
N SER A 146 24.93 3.51 -3.76
CA SER A 146 23.80 3.83 -4.62
C SER A 146 22.79 2.68 -4.70
N LEU A 147 23.28 1.43 -4.86
CA LEU A 147 22.43 0.25 -4.87
C LEU A 147 21.66 0.09 -3.56
N LEU A 148 22.33 0.23 -2.42
CA LEU A 148 21.68 0.14 -1.11
C LEU A 148 20.60 1.20 -0.92
N ILE A 149 20.89 2.46 -1.29
CA ILE A 149 19.92 3.56 -1.22
C ILE A 149 18.69 3.26 -2.09
N ILE A 150 18.90 2.86 -3.35
CA ILE A 150 17.82 2.52 -4.28
C ILE A 150 17.00 1.33 -3.75
N THR A 151 17.65 0.28 -3.23
CA THR A 151 16.97 -0.88 -2.67
C THR A 151 16.10 -0.49 -1.48
N VAL A 152 16.61 0.32 -0.55
CA VAL A 152 15.86 0.78 0.62
C VAL A 152 14.66 1.66 0.20
N MET A 153 14.88 2.61 -0.71
CA MET A 153 13.81 3.45 -1.23
C MET A 153 12.71 2.64 -1.93
N ASN A 154 13.08 1.71 -2.81
CA ASN A 154 12.11 0.85 -3.49
C ASN A 154 11.40 -0.09 -2.53
N THR A 155 12.08 -0.58 -1.50
CA THR A 155 11.43 -1.38 -0.44
C THR A 155 10.35 -0.57 0.25
N ALA A 156 10.60 0.70 0.55
CA ALA A 156 9.58 1.57 1.15
C ALA A 156 8.43 1.90 0.19
N ILE A 157 8.73 2.10 -1.10
CA ILE A 157 7.71 2.29 -2.14
C ILE A 157 6.78 1.09 -2.18
N VAL A 158 7.36 -0.09 -2.45
CA VAL A 158 6.64 -1.36 -2.55
C VAL A 158 5.86 -1.63 -1.28
N TRP A 159 6.46 -1.50 -0.10
CA TRP A 159 5.77 -1.74 1.16
C TRP A 159 4.50 -0.89 1.30
N ASN A 160 4.58 0.43 1.10
CA ASN A 160 3.42 1.30 1.22
C ASN A 160 2.36 1.01 0.16
N GLU A 161 2.76 0.76 -1.08
CA GLU A 161 1.83 0.42 -2.15
C GLU A 161 1.13 -0.92 -1.90
N GLU A 162 1.87 -1.94 -1.46
CA GLU A 162 1.31 -3.23 -1.08
C GLU A 162 0.28 -3.05 0.04
N LEU A 163 0.58 -2.30 1.11
CA LEU A 163 -0.37 -2.07 2.21
C LEU A 163 -1.70 -1.45 1.76
N VAL A 164 -1.67 -0.58 0.74
CA VAL A 164 -2.84 0.14 0.27
C VAL A 164 -3.59 -0.64 -0.81
N PHE A 165 -2.90 -1.12 -1.84
CA PHE A 165 -3.53 -1.59 -3.06
C PHE A 165 -3.72 -3.11 -3.15
N ARG A 166 -3.00 -3.89 -2.33
CA ARG A 166 -2.99 -5.36 -2.38
C ARG A 166 -3.10 -6.04 -1.01
N GLY A 167 -2.81 -5.31 0.07
CA GLY A 167 -2.92 -5.74 1.45
C GLY A 167 -4.19 -5.23 2.10
N TYR A 168 -4.06 -4.59 3.26
CA TYR A 168 -5.21 -4.19 4.08
C TYR A 168 -6.24 -3.32 3.34
N GLY A 169 -5.79 -2.37 2.52
CA GLY A 169 -6.72 -1.53 1.75
C GLY A 169 -7.54 -2.33 0.75
N PHE A 170 -6.94 -3.30 0.06
CA PHE A 170 -7.65 -4.18 -0.86
C PHE A 170 -8.64 -5.12 -0.14
N ASP A 171 -8.23 -5.69 0.99
CA ASP A 171 -9.08 -6.55 1.81
C ASP A 171 -10.34 -5.83 2.30
N THR A 172 -10.18 -4.59 2.78
CA THR A 172 -11.31 -3.77 3.22
C THR A 172 -12.18 -3.33 2.06
N LEU A 173 -11.60 -3.02 0.91
CA LEU A 173 -12.34 -2.68 -0.30
C LEU A 173 -13.16 -3.87 -0.82
N THR A 174 -12.57 -5.07 -0.80
CA THR A 174 -13.23 -6.33 -1.17
C THR A 174 -14.41 -6.61 -0.24
N ALA A 175 -14.23 -6.42 1.07
CA ALA A 175 -15.33 -6.55 2.03
C ALA A 175 -16.44 -5.51 1.82
N ALA A 176 -16.10 -4.30 1.33
CA ALA A 176 -17.04 -3.21 1.13
C ALA A 176 -17.86 -3.31 -0.17
N LEU A 177 -17.24 -3.79 -1.26
CA LEU A 177 -17.77 -3.71 -2.63
C LEU A 177 -17.86 -5.07 -3.34
N GLY A 178 -17.26 -6.12 -2.79
CA GLY A 178 -17.02 -7.38 -3.47
C GLY A 178 -15.74 -7.35 -4.31
N GLN A 179 -15.17 -8.53 -4.58
CA GLN A 179 -13.86 -8.68 -5.21
C GLN A 179 -13.74 -8.04 -6.61
N PRO A 180 -14.70 -8.21 -7.55
CA PRO A 180 -14.55 -7.64 -8.89
C PRO A 180 -14.49 -6.10 -8.87
N ALA A 181 -15.36 -5.48 -8.07
CA ALA A 181 -15.39 -4.03 -7.91
C ALA A 181 -14.13 -3.51 -7.19
N ALA A 182 -13.64 -4.25 -6.20
CA ALA A 182 -12.39 -3.92 -5.50
C ALA A 182 -11.17 -3.97 -6.43
N ILE A 183 -11.09 -4.97 -7.32
CA ILE A 183 -10.03 -5.06 -8.33
C ILE A 183 -10.07 -3.84 -9.25
N GLY A 184 -11.24 -3.55 -9.84
CA GLY A 184 -11.38 -2.42 -10.77
C GLY A 184 -11.06 -1.07 -10.11
N LEU A 185 -11.54 -0.84 -8.90
CA LEU A 185 -11.30 0.39 -8.17
C LEU A 185 -9.85 0.51 -7.68
N SER A 186 -9.26 -0.56 -7.13
CA SER A 186 -7.86 -0.56 -6.68
C SER A 186 -6.91 -0.30 -7.86
N ALA A 187 -7.12 -0.97 -8.99
CA ALA A 187 -6.33 -0.75 -10.20
C ALA A 187 -6.47 0.68 -10.73
N THR A 188 -7.68 1.24 -10.73
CA THR A 188 -7.92 2.63 -11.13
C THR A 188 -7.21 3.61 -10.20
N LEU A 189 -7.33 3.43 -8.89
CA LEU A 189 -6.66 4.27 -7.90
C LEU A 189 -5.14 4.19 -8.03
N PHE A 190 -4.60 2.97 -8.18
CA PHE A 190 -3.16 2.76 -8.41
C PHE A 190 -2.68 3.48 -9.66
N ALA A 191 -3.41 3.38 -10.77
CA ALA A 191 -3.03 4.04 -12.01
C ALA A 191 -3.10 5.58 -11.90
N LEU A 192 -4.10 6.12 -11.19
CA LEU A 192 -4.23 7.56 -10.95
C LEU A 192 -3.08 8.13 -10.09
N THR A 193 -2.51 7.34 -9.18
CA THR A 193 -1.38 7.80 -8.35
C THR A 193 -0.03 7.77 -9.08
N HIS A 194 0.05 7.13 -10.25
CA HIS A 194 1.32 6.92 -10.97
C HIS A 194 1.53 7.87 -12.17
N THR A 195 0.70 8.92 -12.33
CA THR A 195 0.77 9.99 -13.36
C THR A 195 1.71 9.68 -14.54
N GLY A 196 1.29 8.73 -15.39
CA GLY A 196 2.01 8.36 -16.61
C GLY A 196 1.18 8.68 -17.85
N PRO A 197 1.78 8.60 -19.06
CA PRO A 197 1.00 8.63 -20.29
C PRO A 197 -0.06 7.51 -20.27
N PRO A 198 -1.21 7.66 -20.96
CA PRO A 198 -2.32 6.70 -20.91
C PRO A 198 -1.94 5.25 -21.19
N ILE A 199 -0.88 5.02 -21.97
CA ILE A 199 -0.34 3.68 -22.24
C ILE A 199 0.23 3.02 -20.98
N SER A 200 0.88 3.80 -20.11
CA SER A 200 1.38 3.34 -18.82
C SER A 200 0.25 3.02 -17.86
N LEU A 201 -0.91 3.71 -17.95
CA LEU A 201 -2.10 3.31 -17.18
C LEU A 201 -2.60 1.91 -17.59
N ALA A 202 -2.58 1.56 -18.87
CA ALA A 202 -2.97 0.23 -19.34
C ALA A 202 -1.98 -0.84 -18.87
N GLU A 203 -0.67 -0.56 -18.93
CA GLU A 203 0.37 -1.45 -18.44
C GLU A 203 0.29 -1.67 -16.92
N TYR A 204 0.14 -0.59 -16.13
CA TYR A 204 -0.02 -0.67 -14.68
C TYR A 204 -1.33 -1.33 -14.28
N THR A 205 -2.41 -1.14 -15.04
CA THR A 205 -3.69 -1.82 -14.82
C THR A 205 -3.56 -3.31 -15.12
N LEU A 206 -2.93 -3.69 -16.25
CA LEU A 206 -2.73 -5.09 -16.62
C LEU A 206 -1.80 -5.80 -15.63
N PHE A 207 -0.73 -5.14 -15.19
CA PHE A 207 0.17 -5.64 -14.15
C PHE A 207 -0.53 -5.76 -12.79
N GLY A 208 -1.37 -4.78 -12.43
CA GLY A 208 -2.20 -4.84 -11.24
C GLY A 208 -3.19 -6.01 -11.29
N LEU A 209 -3.79 -6.27 -12.46
CA LEU A 209 -4.71 -7.39 -12.68
C LEU A 209 -4.00 -8.75 -12.59
N THR A 210 -2.81 -8.89 -13.17
CA THR A 210 -2.06 -10.16 -13.09
C THR A 210 -1.52 -10.46 -11.69
N LEU A 211 -1.32 -9.44 -10.86
CA LEU A 211 -0.91 -9.60 -9.47
C LEU A 211 -2.08 -9.81 -8.49
N THR A 212 -3.32 -9.53 -8.91
CA THR A 212 -4.53 -9.62 -8.05
C THR A 212 -5.48 -10.76 -8.43
N ALA A 213 -5.31 -11.39 -9.60
CA ALA A 213 -6.00 -12.60 -10.03
C ALA A 213 -5.30 -13.88 -9.53
#